data_AF-A0A3B9DBT6-F1
#
_entry.id   AF-A0A3B9DBT6-F1
#
_cell.length_a   1.000
_cell.length_b   1.000
_cell.length_c   1.000
_cell.angle_alpha   90.00
_cell.angle_beta   90.00
_cell.angle_gamma   90.00
#
_symmetry.space_group_name_H-M   'P 1'
#
loop_
_entity.id
_entity.type
_entity.pdbx_description
1 polymer ?
#
loop_
_entity_poly.entity_id
_entity_poly.type
_entity_poly.pdbx_seq_one_letter_code
_entity_poly.pdbx_strand_id
1 'polypeptide(L)'
;MVEIEAGSDEWLGQVQEDIIDPERLIIDPHHHLWKKRFGRNYLLPELWSDTGSGHNIVKTLFVECMAFYYREGPDHLRPVGETEYITDCCKQSALDPNNATVAGIIAHADLELAGESEEKLIEALHLHTVKSEGLLRGIRHSGARDQYPQDLFIPG
;
A
#
# COMPACT_ATOMS: atom_id res chain seq x y z
N MET A 1 0.92 -16.14 34.00
CA MET A 1 0.31 -15.22 33.03
C MET A 1 1.02 -15.46 31.71
N VAL A 2 0.29 -15.66 30.61
CA VAL A 2 0.94 -15.76 29.29
C VAL A 2 1.52 -14.39 28.99
N GLU A 3 2.80 -14.35 28.62
CA GLU A 3 3.48 -13.12 28.23
C GLU A 3 2.93 -12.71 26.87
N ILE A 4 2.35 -11.51 26.79
CA ILE A 4 1.79 -10.97 25.54
C ILE A 4 2.95 -10.32 24.77
N GLU A 5 3.20 -10.80 23.55
CA GLU A 5 4.26 -10.31 22.69
C GLU A 5 3.93 -8.90 22.15
N ALA A 6 4.84 -7.94 22.34
CA ALA A 6 4.63 -6.58 21.84
C ALA A 6 4.49 -6.56 20.31
N GLY A 7 3.42 -5.93 19.82
CA GLY A 7 3.10 -5.86 18.39
C GLY A 7 2.30 -7.04 17.84
N SER A 8 1.93 -8.03 18.68
CA SER A 8 0.94 -9.06 18.31
C SER A 8 -0.49 -8.49 18.30
N ASP A 9 -1.42 -9.19 17.66
CA ASP A 9 -2.84 -8.81 17.66
C ASP A 9 -3.43 -8.79 19.08
N GLU A 10 -2.96 -9.68 19.96
CA GLU A 10 -3.36 -9.72 21.37
C GLU A 10 -2.86 -8.51 22.14
N TRP A 11 -1.68 -8.00 21.80
CA TRP A 11 -1.15 -6.74 22.35
C TRP A 11 -1.94 -5.54 21.83
N LEU A 12 -2.21 -5.48 20.52
CA LEU A 12 -2.98 -4.39 19.90
C LEU A 12 -4.43 -4.33 20.41
N GLY A 13 -5.03 -5.49 20.71
CA GLY A 13 -6.40 -5.59 21.21
C GLY A 13 -6.59 -5.27 22.70
N GLN A 14 -5.54 -4.86 23.43
CA GLN A 14 -5.64 -4.57 24.88
C GLN A 14 -6.50 -3.36 25.22
N VAL A 15 -6.60 -2.41 24.29
CA VAL A 15 -7.37 -1.18 24.47
C VAL A 15 -8.33 -1.05 23.29
N GLN A 16 -9.61 -0.84 23.60
CA GLN A 16 -10.63 -0.49 22.63
C GLN A 16 -11.24 0.85 23.04
N GLU A 17 -11.25 1.79 22.11
CA GLU A 17 -11.86 3.10 22.28
C GLU A 17 -13.25 3.12 21.63
N ASP A 18 -14.14 3.97 22.14
CA ASP A 18 -15.47 4.15 21.56
C ASP A 18 -15.39 4.78 20.16
N ILE A 19 -16.13 4.22 19.21
CA ILE A 19 -16.18 4.74 17.83
C ILE A 19 -16.98 6.04 17.79
N ILE A 20 -16.34 7.10 17.31
CA ILE A 20 -16.97 8.39 17.08
C ILE A 20 -17.56 8.43 15.68
N ASP A 21 -18.81 8.90 15.56
CA ASP A 21 -19.56 9.02 14.30
C ASP A 21 -19.52 7.74 13.44
N PRO A 22 -20.02 6.59 13.95
CA PRO A 22 -19.86 5.30 13.28
C PRO A 22 -20.45 5.26 11.86
N GLU A 23 -21.49 6.05 11.57
CA GLU A 23 -22.10 6.11 10.25
C GLU A 23 -21.32 6.97 9.23
N ARG A 24 -20.33 7.73 9.67
CA ARG A 24 -19.59 8.65 8.81
C ARG A 24 -18.77 7.88 7.78
N LEU A 25 -19.13 8.05 6.51
CA LEU A 25 -18.37 7.52 5.39
C LEU A 25 -16.96 8.11 5.39
N ILE A 26 -15.95 7.25 5.45
CA ILE A 26 -14.54 7.62 5.43
C ILE A 26 -13.85 6.94 4.25
N ILE A 27 -12.90 7.67 3.66
CA ILE A 27 -11.92 7.12 2.74
C ILE A 27 -10.58 7.13 3.48
N ASP A 28 -9.96 5.96 3.62
CA ASP A 28 -8.57 5.88 4.08
C ASP A 28 -7.65 6.23 2.88
N PRO A 29 -6.97 7.38 2.88
CA PRO A 29 -6.19 7.82 1.73
C PRO A 29 -4.84 7.12 1.62
N HIS A 30 -4.43 6.30 2.60
CA HIS A 30 -3.09 5.72 2.60
C HIS A 30 -3.02 4.43 3.42
N HIS A 31 -2.92 3.30 2.72
CA HIS A 31 -2.43 2.05 3.29
C HIS A 31 -1.45 1.37 2.34
N HIS A 32 -0.83 0.30 2.82
CA HIS A 32 0.05 -0.57 2.06
C HIS A 32 -0.50 -2.00 2.09
N LEU A 33 -0.13 -2.80 1.10
CA LEU A 33 -0.38 -4.23 1.09
C LEU A 33 0.94 -4.94 0.78
N TRP A 34 1.24 -6.02 1.50
CA TRP A 34 2.46 -6.79 1.32
C TRP A 34 2.29 -8.25 1.73
N LYS A 35 3.21 -9.10 1.27
CA LYS A 35 3.28 -10.51 1.63
C LYS A 35 4.65 -10.82 2.25
N LYS A 36 4.65 -11.50 3.40
CA LYS A 36 5.86 -11.95 4.12
C LYS A 36 6.87 -10.82 4.41
N ARG A 37 6.39 -9.63 4.77
CA ARG A 37 7.25 -8.51 5.21
C ARG A 37 7.08 -8.31 6.71
N PHE A 38 8.18 -8.05 7.41
CA PHE A 38 8.18 -7.93 8.88
C PHE A 38 7.60 -9.16 9.58
N GLY A 39 7.82 -10.36 9.02
CA GLY A 39 7.29 -11.62 9.56
C GLY A 39 5.79 -11.86 9.32
N ARG A 40 5.07 -10.94 8.66
CA ARG A 40 3.61 -11.02 8.49
C ARG A 40 3.14 -10.72 7.06
N ASN A 41 1.91 -11.12 6.76
CA ASN A 41 1.19 -10.62 5.59
C ASN A 41 0.37 -9.39 6.02
N TYR A 42 0.07 -8.55 5.04
CA TYR A 42 -0.96 -7.53 5.17
C TYR A 42 -1.61 -7.41 3.80
N LEU A 43 -2.65 -8.22 3.55
CA LEU A 43 -3.39 -8.31 2.31
C LEU A 43 -4.85 -7.89 2.57
N LEU A 44 -5.77 -8.17 1.64
CA LEU A 44 -7.18 -7.80 1.82
C LEU A 44 -7.81 -8.32 3.12
N PRO A 45 -7.57 -9.56 3.59
CA PRO A 45 -8.16 -10.03 4.85
C PRO A 45 -7.71 -9.21 6.06
N GLU A 46 -6.41 -8.90 6.15
CA GLU A 46 -5.87 -8.09 7.24
C GLU A 46 -6.37 -6.64 7.14
N LEU A 47 -6.41 -6.06 5.93
CA LEU A 47 -6.98 -4.74 5.70
C LEU A 47 -8.45 -4.66 6.13
N TRP A 48 -9.26 -5.68 5.82
CA TRP A 48 -10.67 -5.72 6.18
C TRP A 48 -10.90 -5.93 7.67
N SER A 49 -10.02 -6.67 8.34
CA SER A 49 -10.04 -6.75 9.81
C SER A 49 -9.88 -5.36 10.44
N ASP A 50 -8.95 -4.55 9.92
CA ASP A 50 -8.70 -3.20 10.45
C ASP A 50 -9.80 -2.21 10.04
N THR A 51 -10.16 -2.18 8.76
CA THR A 51 -11.16 -1.23 8.23
C THR A 51 -12.58 -1.55 8.66
N GLY A 52 -12.86 -2.80 9.04
CA GLY A 52 -14.13 -3.26 9.61
C GLY A 52 -14.21 -3.21 11.15
N SER A 53 -13.17 -2.71 11.83
CA SER A 53 -13.08 -2.72 13.30
C SER A 53 -14.02 -1.73 14.00
N GLY A 54 -14.64 -0.79 13.27
CA GLY A 54 -15.70 0.05 13.82
C GLY A 54 -16.04 1.29 13.01
N HIS A 55 -15.04 2.04 12.53
CA HIS A 55 -15.29 3.19 11.65
C HIS A 55 -15.82 2.72 10.28
N ASN A 56 -16.74 3.49 9.67
CA ASN A 56 -17.30 3.19 8.35
C ASN A 56 -16.35 3.60 7.22
N ILE A 57 -15.24 2.85 7.08
CA ILE A 57 -14.30 2.98 5.98
C ILE A 57 -14.90 2.30 4.75
N VAL A 58 -15.32 3.08 3.75
CA VAL A 58 -15.95 2.53 2.55
C VAL A 58 -14.97 2.33 1.39
N LYS A 59 -13.88 3.10 1.38
CA LYS A 59 -12.86 3.04 0.34
C LYS A 59 -11.48 3.30 0.92
N THR A 60 -10.47 2.77 0.26
CA THR A 60 -9.08 3.00 0.61
C THR A 60 -8.24 3.32 -0.64
N LEU A 61 -7.09 3.96 -0.46
CA LEU A 61 -6.07 4.11 -1.52
C LEU A 61 -4.81 3.36 -1.14
N PHE A 62 -4.37 2.47 -2.04
CA PHE A 62 -3.08 1.81 -1.90
C PHE A 62 -1.96 2.78 -2.31
N VAL A 63 -0.90 2.81 -1.53
CA VAL A 63 0.33 3.53 -1.84
C VAL A 63 1.48 2.54 -1.96
N GLU A 64 2.33 2.71 -2.97
CA GLU A 64 3.51 1.85 -3.23
C GLU A 64 4.28 1.55 -1.95
N CYS A 65 4.84 0.36 -1.85
CA CYS A 65 5.71 0.02 -0.73
C CYS A 65 6.88 -0.86 -1.14
N MET A 66 7.16 -0.99 -2.43
CA MET A 66 8.16 -1.91 -2.97
C MET A 66 7.83 -3.40 -2.75
N ALA A 67 6.56 -3.72 -2.56
CA ALA A 67 6.10 -5.11 -2.53
C ALA A 67 5.80 -5.60 -3.96
N PHE A 68 5.90 -6.91 -4.19
CA PHE A 68 5.47 -7.54 -5.45
C PHE A 68 6.13 -7.04 -6.74
N TYR A 69 7.29 -6.38 -6.67
CA TYR A 69 8.06 -6.03 -7.87
C TYR A 69 8.37 -7.28 -8.69
N TYR A 70 8.42 -7.14 -10.01
CA TYR A 70 8.91 -8.22 -10.86
C TYR A 70 10.33 -8.61 -10.43
N ARG A 71 10.60 -9.91 -10.36
CA ARG A 71 11.91 -10.43 -9.95
C ARG A 71 12.97 -10.30 -11.04
N GLU A 72 12.53 -10.20 -12.28
CA GLU A 72 13.37 -10.19 -13.47
C GLU A 72 12.91 -9.07 -14.41
N GLY A 73 13.74 -8.78 -15.42
CA GLY A 73 13.50 -7.70 -16.38
C GLY A 73 14.23 -6.40 -16.04
N PRO A 74 14.08 -5.36 -16.90
CA PRO A 74 14.71 -4.06 -16.73
C PRO A 74 14.33 -3.42 -15.40
N ASP A 75 15.32 -2.84 -14.70
CA ASP A 75 15.12 -2.34 -13.34
C ASP A 75 14.02 -1.27 -13.26
N HIS A 76 13.94 -0.36 -14.24
CA HIS A 76 12.93 0.70 -14.29
C HIS A 76 11.49 0.20 -14.50
N LEU A 77 11.32 -1.07 -14.89
CA LEU A 77 10.00 -1.69 -15.11
C LEU A 77 9.58 -2.65 -14.01
N ARG A 78 10.49 -3.04 -13.10
CA ARG A 78 10.14 -3.94 -12.00
C ARG A 78 9.02 -3.43 -11.09
N PRO A 79 8.92 -2.11 -10.78
CA PRO A 79 7.81 -1.58 -9.97
C PRO A 79 6.42 -1.82 -10.54
N VAL A 80 6.30 -2.03 -11.86
CA VAL A 80 5.02 -2.34 -12.52
C VAL A 80 4.40 -3.63 -11.97
N GLY A 81 5.22 -4.58 -11.48
CA GLY A 81 4.72 -5.79 -10.83
C GLY A 81 3.85 -5.52 -9.60
N GLU A 82 4.17 -4.48 -8.82
CA GLU A 82 3.32 -4.04 -7.70
C GLU A 82 1.99 -3.53 -8.21
N THR A 83 2.00 -2.72 -9.27
CA THR A 83 0.78 -2.18 -9.86
C THR A 83 -0.13 -3.29 -10.36
N GLU A 84 0.41 -4.29 -11.06
CA GLU A 84 -0.37 -5.43 -11.56
C GLU A 84 -0.99 -6.24 -10.42
N TYR A 85 -0.22 -6.56 -9.38
CA TYR A 85 -0.73 -7.30 -8.22
C TYR A 85 -1.83 -6.53 -7.47
N ILE A 86 -1.62 -5.23 -7.27
CA ILE A 86 -2.58 -4.40 -6.55
C ILE A 86 -3.83 -4.14 -7.38
N THR A 87 -3.73 -4.04 -8.71
CA THR A 87 -4.91 -4.02 -9.60
C THR A 87 -5.83 -5.21 -9.33
N ASP A 88 -5.27 -6.42 -9.17
CA ASP A 88 -6.05 -7.60 -8.85
C ASP A 88 -6.68 -7.51 -7.45
N CYS A 89 -5.97 -6.97 -6.46
CA CYS A 89 -6.56 -6.68 -5.15
C CYS A 89 -7.71 -5.66 -5.23
N CYS A 90 -7.56 -4.58 -6.01
CA CYS A 90 -8.62 -3.61 -6.24
C CYS A 90 -9.86 -4.28 -6.83
N LYS A 91 -9.70 -5.09 -7.87
CA LYS A 91 -10.80 -5.86 -8.50
C LYS A 91 -11.47 -6.79 -7.50
N GLN A 92 -10.70 -7.57 -6.75
CA GLN A 92 -11.22 -8.48 -5.73
C GLN A 92 -12.00 -7.72 -4.65
N SER A 93 -11.47 -6.59 -4.18
CA SER A 93 -12.13 -5.79 -3.16
C SER A 93 -13.42 -5.13 -3.63
N ALA A 94 -13.53 -4.81 -4.92
CA ALA A 94 -14.75 -4.27 -5.50
C ALA A 94 -15.89 -5.29 -5.62
N LEU A 95 -15.59 -6.60 -5.49
CA LEU A 95 -16.59 -7.67 -5.55
C LEU A 95 -17.32 -7.90 -4.22
N ASP A 96 -16.75 -7.44 -3.09
CA ASP A 96 -17.36 -7.59 -1.77
C ASP A 96 -17.94 -6.26 -1.27
N PRO A 97 -19.26 -6.07 -1.33
CA PRO A 97 -19.89 -4.82 -0.89
C PRO A 97 -19.90 -4.63 0.63
N ASN A 98 -19.54 -5.65 1.42
CA ASN A 98 -19.54 -5.56 2.88
C ASN A 98 -18.22 -5.04 3.46
N ASN A 99 -17.20 -4.89 2.61
CA ASN A 99 -15.86 -4.52 3.01
C ASN A 99 -15.37 -3.29 2.23
N ALA A 100 -14.37 -2.60 2.79
CA ALA A 100 -13.78 -1.43 2.14
C ALA A 100 -13.17 -1.80 0.77
N THR A 101 -13.48 -1.01 -0.26
CA THR A 101 -12.90 -1.18 -1.59
C THR A 101 -11.57 -0.45 -1.71
N VAL A 102 -10.52 -1.12 -2.18
CA VAL A 102 -9.27 -0.46 -2.60
C VAL A 102 -9.53 0.26 -3.92
N ALA A 103 -9.76 1.56 -3.87
CA ALA A 103 -10.35 2.35 -4.94
C ALA A 103 -9.34 2.95 -5.93
N GLY A 104 -8.04 2.80 -5.66
CA GLY A 104 -6.99 3.34 -6.52
C GLY A 104 -5.58 3.06 -6.02
N ILE A 105 -4.62 3.33 -6.90
CA ILE A 105 -3.21 2.97 -6.76
C ILE A 105 -2.36 4.22 -6.92
N ILE A 106 -1.50 4.49 -5.93
CA ILE A 106 -0.35 5.38 -6.05
C ILE A 106 0.87 4.49 -6.29
N ALA A 107 1.35 4.43 -7.54
CA ALA A 107 2.43 3.53 -7.93
C ALA A 107 3.82 4.16 -7.68
N HIS A 108 4.88 3.37 -7.80
CA HIS A 108 6.25 3.89 -7.82
C HIS A 108 6.77 3.99 -9.25
N ALA A 109 7.41 5.11 -9.59
CA ALA A 109 8.28 5.22 -10.76
C ALA A 109 9.54 6.00 -10.35
N ASP A 110 10.68 5.62 -10.93
CA ASP A 110 11.92 6.36 -10.73
C ASP A 110 11.87 7.68 -11.52
N LEU A 111 11.73 8.79 -10.81
CA LEU A 111 11.59 10.12 -11.42
C LEU A 111 12.95 10.73 -11.79
N GLU A 112 14.07 10.18 -11.31
CA GLU A 112 15.42 10.63 -11.69
C GLU A 112 15.70 10.35 -13.17
N LEU A 113 15.04 9.33 -13.73
CA LEU A 113 15.07 9.00 -15.15
C LEU A 113 14.62 10.15 -16.06
N ALA A 114 13.88 11.15 -15.57
CA ALA A 114 13.59 12.34 -16.36
C ALA A 114 14.87 13.09 -16.80
N GLY A 115 15.95 13.02 -16.01
CA GLY A 115 17.25 13.61 -16.34
C GLY A 115 18.23 12.63 -16.99
N GLU A 116 18.05 11.32 -16.80
CA GLU A 116 18.98 10.30 -17.30
C GLU A 116 18.51 9.64 -18.60
N SER A 117 17.23 9.30 -18.69
CA SER A 117 16.62 8.60 -19.82
C SER A 117 15.10 8.78 -19.80
N GLU A 118 14.63 9.86 -20.40
CA GLU A 118 13.20 10.20 -20.48
C GLU A 118 12.37 9.05 -21.10
N GLU A 119 12.93 8.35 -22.09
CA GLU A 119 12.29 7.20 -22.74
C GLU A 119 11.92 6.08 -21.74
N LYS A 120 12.82 5.78 -20.80
CA LYS A 120 12.57 4.76 -19.76
C LYS A 120 11.49 5.20 -18.77
N LEU A 121 11.49 6.47 -18.39
CA LEU A 121 10.43 7.01 -17.52
C LEU A 121 9.07 6.92 -18.21
N ILE A 122 8.99 7.34 -19.47
CA ILE A 122 7.76 7.27 -20.26
C ILE A 122 7.29 5.81 -20.39
N GLU A 123 8.20 4.87 -20.65
CA GLU A 123 7.88 3.45 -20.74
C GLU A 123 7.29 2.92 -19.42
N ALA A 124 7.91 3.23 -18.28
CA ALA A 124 7.40 2.83 -16.96
C ALA A 124 6.01 3.41 -16.68
N LEU A 125 5.82 4.72 -16.89
CA LEU A 125 4.53 5.39 -16.70
C LEU A 125 3.42 4.85 -17.61
N HIS A 126 3.77 4.52 -18.86
CA HIS A 126 2.84 3.88 -19.79
C HIS A 126 2.42 2.50 -19.26
N LEU A 127 3.38 1.68 -18.82
CA LEU A 127 3.08 0.35 -18.30
C LEU A 127 2.27 0.38 -17.00
N HIS A 128 2.54 1.31 -16.08
CA HIS A 128 1.67 1.53 -14.92
C HIS A 128 0.24 1.90 -15.35
N THR A 129 0.09 2.79 -16.33
CA THR A 129 -1.23 3.17 -16.84
C THR A 129 -1.99 1.96 -17.37
N VAL A 130 -1.34 1.14 -18.22
CA VAL A 130 -1.95 -0.07 -18.79
C VAL A 130 -2.29 -1.10 -17.71
N LYS A 131 -1.34 -1.42 -16.82
CA LYS A 131 -1.50 -2.47 -15.79
C LYS A 131 -2.40 -2.06 -14.64
N SER A 132 -2.62 -0.77 -14.43
CA SER A 132 -3.58 -0.26 -13.45
C SER A 132 -5.04 -0.42 -13.89
N GLU A 133 -5.29 -0.66 -15.19
CA GLU A 133 -6.65 -0.74 -15.76
C GLU A 133 -7.56 0.44 -15.35
N GLY A 134 -6.99 1.64 -15.30
CA GLY A 134 -7.72 2.87 -14.93
C GLY A 134 -7.78 3.15 -13.43
N LEU A 135 -7.07 2.39 -12.59
CA LEU A 135 -6.98 2.59 -11.14
C LEU A 135 -5.78 3.46 -10.70
N LEU A 136 -4.85 3.78 -11.61
CA LEU A 136 -3.72 4.65 -11.28
C LEU A 136 -4.20 6.06 -10.95
N ARG A 137 -3.77 6.59 -9.79
CA ARG A 137 -4.14 7.94 -9.31
C ARG A 137 -2.94 8.83 -9.03
N GLY A 138 -1.73 8.29 -9.09
CA GLY A 138 -0.51 9.08 -8.92
C GLY A 138 0.73 8.22 -8.82
N ILE A 139 1.85 8.91 -8.62
CA ILE A 139 3.17 8.32 -8.39
C ILE A 139 3.68 8.80 -7.04
N ARG A 140 4.27 7.88 -6.26
CA ARG A 140 5.11 8.21 -5.11
C ARG A 140 6.55 7.80 -5.42
N HIS A 141 7.43 8.79 -5.30
CA HIS A 141 8.87 8.57 -5.30
C HIS A 141 9.35 8.89 -3.88
N SER A 142 9.87 7.90 -3.17
CA SER A 142 10.23 8.03 -1.75
C SER A 142 11.46 8.92 -1.56
N GLY A 143 11.26 10.24 -1.62
CA GLY A 143 12.32 11.25 -1.52
C GLY A 143 12.77 11.59 -0.11
N ALA A 144 12.37 10.81 0.91
CA ALA A 144 12.88 10.98 2.27
C ALA A 144 14.40 10.73 2.25
N ARG A 145 15.16 11.80 2.50
CA ARG A 145 16.61 11.81 2.44
C ARG A 145 17.16 12.65 3.57
N ASP A 146 18.13 12.10 4.28
CA ASP A 146 18.98 12.83 5.21
C ASP A 146 20.43 12.75 4.73
N GLN A 147 21.25 13.76 5.06
CA GLN A 147 22.70 13.70 4.82
C GLN A 147 23.36 12.61 5.68
N TYR A 148 22.70 12.25 6.77
CA TYR A 148 23.07 11.22 7.73
C TYR A 148 21.95 10.16 7.74
N PRO A 149 21.94 9.19 6.82
CA PRO A 149 20.87 8.20 6.71
C PRO A 149 20.54 7.43 8.00
N GLN A 150 21.51 7.33 8.92
CA GLN A 150 21.31 6.77 10.25
C GLN A 150 20.32 7.56 11.12
N ASP A 151 20.13 8.85 10.85
CA ASP A 151 19.19 9.71 11.60
C ASP A 151 17.74 9.48 11.16
N LEU A 152 17.52 8.85 10.00
CA LEU A 152 16.20 8.40 9.54
C LEU A 152 15.77 7.05 10.18
N PHE A 153 16.67 6.39 10.90
CA PHE A 153 16.31 5.22 11.68
C PHE A 153 15.73 5.66 13.02
N ILE A 154 14.46 5.32 13.28
CA ILE A 154 13.94 5.32 14.65
C ILE A 154 14.51 4.08 15.33
N PRO A 155 15.37 4.21 16.37
CA PRO A 155 15.82 3.06 17.14
C PRO A 155 14.59 2.39 17.77
N GLY A 156 14.39 1.10 17.46
CA GLY A 156 13.37 0.27 18.11
C GLY A 156 13.82 -0.19 19.48
#